data_AF-A0A355GA68-F1
#
_entry.id   AF-A0A355GA68-F1
#
_cell.length_a   1.000
_cell.length_b   1.000
_cell.length_c   1.000
_cell.angle_alpha   90.00
_cell.angle_beta   90.00
_cell.angle_gamma   90.00
#
_symmetry.space_group_name_H-M   'P 1'
#
loop_
_entity.id
_entity.type
_entity.pdbx_description
1 polymer ?
#
loop_
_entity_poly.entity_id
_entity_poly.type
_entity_poly.pdbx_seq_one_letter_code
_entity_poly.pdbx_strand_id
1 'polypeptide(L)'
;MKLCLFSVSYAGFWGQHALSLNEFIAQSAKLGYDSVMLMGKRPHLAPLDSSPELIESIKGALEHHRVNCAIIGGYTDFAGS
;
A
#
# COMPACT_ATOMS: atom_id res chain seq x y z
N MET A 1 -16.98 -1.11 -13.17
CA MET A 1 -16.60 -0.95 -11.75
C MET A 1 -15.11 -1.24 -11.64
N LYS A 2 -14.31 -0.41 -10.96
CA LYS A 2 -12.86 -0.67 -10.75
C LYS A 2 -12.64 -1.22 -9.35
N LEU A 3 -11.86 -2.29 -9.22
CA LEU A 3 -11.57 -2.92 -7.94
C LEU A 3 -10.34 -2.26 -7.28
N CYS A 4 -10.42 -2.02 -5.97
CA CYS A 4 -9.34 -1.42 -5.18
C CYS A 4 -9.04 -2.28 -3.96
N LEU A 5 -7.82 -2.81 -3.86
CA LEU A 5 -7.38 -3.59 -2.71
C LEU A 5 -6.67 -2.70 -1.71
N PHE A 6 -7.06 -2.77 -0.44
CA PHE A 6 -6.42 -1.99 0.61
C PHE A 6 -5.26 -2.77 1.24
N SER A 7 -4.07 -2.16 1.31
CA SER A 7 -2.87 -2.81 1.81
C SER A 7 -2.95 -3.22 3.29
N VAL A 8 -3.86 -2.66 4.09
CA VAL A 8 -4.09 -3.11 5.47
C VAL A 8 -4.40 -4.61 5.57
N SER A 9 -5.02 -5.19 4.53
CA SER A 9 -5.31 -6.62 4.46
C SER A 9 -4.06 -7.50 4.55
N TYR A 10 -2.88 -6.98 4.18
CA TYR A 10 -1.59 -7.67 4.24
C TYR A 10 -0.59 -7.01 5.20
N ALA A 11 -1.07 -6.20 6.16
CA ALA A 11 -0.22 -5.52 7.14
C ALA A 11 0.15 -6.40 8.37
N GLY A 12 -0.36 -7.63 8.45
CA GLY A 12 -0.06 -8.57 9.54
C GLY A 12 -0.72 -8.28 10.89
N PHE A 13 -1.61 -7.29 10.99
CA PHE A 13 -2.22 -6.86 12.27
C PHE A 13 -3.09 -7.92 12.97
N TRP A 14 -3.57 -8.91 12.25
CA TRP A 14 -4.53 -9.92 12.73
C TRP A 14 -3.99 -11.36 12.56
N GLY A 15 -2.67 -11.53 12.49
CA GLY A 15 -2.03 -12.84 12.29
C GLY A 15 -2.15 -13.40 10.87
N GLN A 16 -2.62 -12.58 9.92
CA GLN A 16 -2.65 -12.92 8.50
C GLN A 16 -1.28 -12.77 7.84
N HIS A 17 -1.17 -13.19 6.57
CA HIS A 17 0.05 -12.96 5.78
C HIS A 17 0.47 -11.48 5.81
N ALA A 18 1.73 -11.24 6.13
CA ALA A 18 2.36 -9.93 6.04
C ALA A 18 3.16 -9.86 4.74
N LEU A 19 2.88 -8.86 3.91
CA LEU A 19 3.62 -8.60 2.67
C LEU A 19 4.27 -7.22 2.76
N SER A 20 5.44 -7.06 2.14
CA SER A 20 5.96 -5.73 1.82
C SER A 20 5.06 -5.04 0.79
N LEU A 21 5.21 -3.71 0.62
CA LEU A 21 4.41 -2.96 -0.35
C LEU A 21 4.59 -3.46 -1.79
N ASN A 22 5.81 -3.83 -2.19
CA ASN A 22 6.07 -4.36 -3.53
C ASN A 22 5.42 -5.73 -3.73
N GLU A 23 5.52 -6.62 -2.75
CA GLU A 23 4.87 -7.94 -2.78
C GLU A 23 3.34 -7.79 -2.80
N PHE A 24 2.81 -6.85 -2.02
CA PHE A 24 1.39 -6.53 -2.01
C PHE A 24 0.90 -6.04 -3.38
N ILE A 25 1.63 -5.15 -4.06
CA ILE A 25 1.28 -4.67 -5.41
C ILE A 25 1.32 -5.82 -6.43
N ALA A 26 2.35 -6.67 -6.36
CA ALA A 26 2.41 -7.86 -7.19
C ALA A 26 1.22 -8.79 -6.94
N GLN A 27 0.84 -8.95 -5.67
CA GLN A 27 -0.30 -9.78 -5.27
C GLN A 27 -1.64 -9.18 -5.70
N SER A 28 -1.82 -7.86 -5.63
CA SER A 28 -3.06 -7.22 -6.08
C SER A 28 -3.29 -7.45 -7.58
N ALA A 29 -2.23 -7.37 -8.39
CA ALA A 29 -2.29 -7.68 -9.82
C ALA A 29 -2.65 -9.15 -10.08
N LYS A 30 -2.01 -10.10 -9.37
CA LYS A 30 -2.33 -11.53 -9.48
C LYS A 30 -3.79 -11.86 -9.15
N LEU A 31 -4.38 -11.11 -8.22
CA LEU A 31 -5.78 -11.25 -7.81
C LEU A 31 -6.77 -10.52 -8.74
N GLY A 32 -6.29 -9.79 -9.75
CA GLY A 32 -7.13 -9.09 -10.72
C GLY A 32 -7.65 -7.73 -10.26
N TYR A 33 -7.02 -7.09 -9.28
CA TYR A 33 -7.37 -5.72 -8.88
C TYR A 33 -6.72 -4.69 -9.80
N ASP A 34 -7.50 -3.70 -10.24
CA ASP A 34 -7.02 -2.61 -11.09
C ASP A 34 -6.22 -1.55 -10.30
N SER A 35 -6.44 -1.49 -8.99
CA SER A 35 -5.90 -0.44 -8.14
C SER A 35 -5.66 -0.89 -6.71
N VAL A 36 -4.86 -0.08 -6.00
CA VAL A 36 -4.59 -0.24 -4.58
C VAL A 36 -4.85 1.04 -3.79
N MET A 37 -5.20 0.84 -2.54
CA MET A 37 -5.11 1.84 -1.48
C MET A 37 -3.91 1.48 -0.61
N LEU A 38 -3.00 2.42 -0.39
CA LEU A 38 -1.83 2.23 0.46
C LEU A 38 -2.08 2.79 1.86
N MET A 39 -1.90 1.97 2.88
CA MET A 39 -1.97 2.40 4.28
C MET A 39 -0.82 3.35 4.62
N GLY A 40 -1.13 4.60 4.94
CA GLY A 40 -0.17 5.67 5.29
C GLY A 40 0.39 5.59 6.72
N LYS A 41 0.66 4.39 7.22
CA LYS A 41 1.29 4.14 8.53
C LYS A 41 2.08 2.83 8.51
N ARG A 42 2.83 2.55 9.58
CA ARG A 42 3.60 1.31 9.73
C ARG A 42 2.68 0.07 9.75
N PRO A 43 3.11 -1.07 9.17
CA PRO A 43 4.42 -1.32 8.56
C PRO A 43 4.53 -0.89 7.07
N HIS A 44 3.49 -0.30 6.49
CA HIS A 44 3.47 0.11 5.09
C HIS A 44 3.98 1.55 4.92
N LEU A 45 3.21 2.41 4.25
CA LEU A 45 3.66 3.71 3.75
C LEU A 45 3.64 4.77 4.87
N ALA A 46 4.34 4.51 5.98
CA ALA A 46 4.52 5.49 7.03
C ALA A 46 5.31 6.69 6.48
N PRO A 47 4.76 7.92 6.51
CA PRO A 47 5.44 9.08 5.92
C PRO A 47 6.84 9.34 6.52
N LEU A 48 7.02 9.04 7.80
CA LEU A 48 8.30 9.21 8.51
C LEU A 48 9.36 8.16 8.13
N ASP A 49 8.96 7.04 7.52
CA ASP A 49 9.87 5.98 7.09
C ASP A 49 10.04 5.94 5.56
N SER A 50 9.30 6.78 4.83
CA SER A 50 9.21 6.72 3.37
C SER A 50 10.35 7.48 2.71
N SER A 51 11.49 6.79 2.50
CA SER A 51 12.62 7.37 1.77
C SER A 51 12.31 7.54 0.28
N PRO A 52 13.01 8.44 -0.44
CA PRO A 52 12.88 8.59 -1.89
C PRO A 52 13.08 7.27 -2.64
N GLU A 53 14.04 6.44 -2.22
CA GLU A 53 14.35 5.15 -2.83
C GLU A 53 13.18 4.15 -2.67
N LEU A 54 12.54 4.15 -1.49
CA LEU A 54 11.34 3.35 -1.27
C LEU A 54 10.19 3.82 -2.18
N ILE A 55 10.00 5.13 -2.31
CA ILE A 55 8.95 5.69 -3.17
C ILE A 55 9.18 5.33 -4.64
N GLU A 56 10.41 5.43 -5.14
CA GLU A 56 10.74 5.01 -6.50
C GLU A 56 10.55 3.50 -6.71
N SER A 57 10.89 2.68 -5.69
CA SER A 57 10.64 1.24 -5.73
C SER A 57 9.14 0.92 -5.85
N ILE A 58 8.30 1.60 -5.07
CA ILE A 58 6.84 1.45 -5.11
C ILE A 58 6.27 1.89 -6.46
N LYS A 59 6.71 3.04 -7.00
CA LYS A 59 6.30 3.50 -8.33
C LYS A 59 6.67 2.49 -9.42
N GLY A 60 7.88 1.95 -9.38
CA GLY A 60 8.32 0.91 -10.30
C GLY A 60 7.47 -0.35 -10.22
N ALA A 61 7.09 -0.78 -9.00
CA ALA A 61 6.19 -1.92 -8.82
C ALA A 61 4.78 -1.65 -9.39
N LEU A 62 4.21 -0.46 -9.14
CA LEU A 62 2.91 -0.05 -9.69
C LEU A 62 2.90 -0.06 -11.22
N GLU A 63 3.95 0.51 -11.83
CA GLU A 63 4.11 0.54 -13.29
C GLU A 63 4.29 -0.87 -13.87
N HIS A 64 5.20 -1.65 -13.31
CA HIS A 64 5.50 -3.01 -13.77
C HIS A 64 4.27 -3.91 -13.76
N HIS A 65 3.47 -3.82 -12.69
CA HIS A 65 2.26 -4.62 -12.52
C HIS A 65 0.99 -3.99 -13.13
N ARG A 66 1.09 -2.79 -13.72
CA ARG A 66 -0.04 -2.03 -14.28
C ARG A 66 -1.18 -1.81 -13.28
N VAL A 67 -0.81 -1.56 -12.02
CA VAL A 67 -1.75 -1.30 -10.92
C VAL A 67 -1.69 0.17 -10.57
N ASN A 68 -2.84 0.82 -10.44
CA ASN A 68 -2.90 2.22 -10.02
C ASN A 68 -2.89 2.36 -8.50
N CYS A 69 -2.08 3.26 -7.94
CA CYS A 69 -2.28 3.70 -6.56
C CYS A 69 -3.37 4.79 -6.53
N ALA A 70 -4.61 4.41 -6.22
CA ALA A 70 -5.75 5.32 -6.27
C ALA A 70 -5.88 6.16 -5.00
N ILE A 71 -5.44 5.64 -3.84
CA ILE A 71 -5.70 6.24 -2.53
C ILE A 71 -4.49 6.00 -1.61
N ILE A 72 -4.13 7.01 -0.82
CA ILE A 72 -3.27 6.85 0.36
C ILE A 72 -4.14 7.08 1.59
N GLY A 73 -4.22 6.09 2.47
CA GLY A 73 -4.95 6.19 3.73
C GLY A 73 -4.17 7.03 4.74
N GLY A 74 -4.58 8.28 4.94
CA GLY A 74 -4.02 9.15 5.98
C GLY A 74 -4.50 8.79 7.37
N TYR A 75 -3.61 8.93 8.37
CA TYR A 75 -3.89 8.73 9.78
C TYR A 75 -3.59 10.03 10.54
N THR A 76 -4.40 11.05 10.28
CA THR A 76 -4.22 12.36 10.89
C THR A 76 -4.76 12.36 12.31
N ASP A 77 -3.94 12.78 13.25
CA ASP A 77 -4.38 13.05 14.61
C ASP A 77 -5.01 14.45 14.69
N PHE A 78 -6.31 14.48 14.98
CA PHE A 78 -7.06 15.72 15.22
C PHE A 78 -7.42 15.90 16.70
N ALA A 79 -6.95 15.02 17.60
CA ALA A 79 -7.29 15.06 19.02
C ALA A 79 -6.60 16.22 19.76
N GLY A 80 -5.53 16.80 19.19
CA GLY A 80 -4.89 18.03 19.68
C GLY A 80 -4.22 17.91 21.05
N SER A 81 -3.90 16.69 21.49
CA SER A 81 -3.21 16.42 22.75
C SER A 81 -1.81 17.01 22.80
#